data_AF-A0A0B7IW27-F1
#
_entry.id   AF-A0A0B7IW27-F1
#
_cell.length_a   1.000
_cell.length_b   1.000
_cell.length_c   1.000
_cell.angle_alpha   90.00
_cell.angle_beta   90.00
_cell.angle_gamma   90.00
#
_symmetry.space_group_name_H-M   'P 1'
#
loop_
_entity.id
_entity.type
_entity.pdbx_description
1 polymer ?
#
loop_
_entity_poly.entity_id
_entity_poly.type
_entity_poly.pdbx_seq_one_letter_code
_entity_poly.pdbx_strand_id
1 'polypeptide(L)'
;MTATVDIITMKKKDVVAVPISAIVIKKMSEIDPETPEEDADKRQEAVFVMKDGKAELRAVQTGIQDNTNIEIISGVEKEDEIITGPYTLVSKNLKKGDKVVVKPK
;
A
#
# COMPACT_ATOMS: atom_id res chain seq x y z
N MET A 1 33.20 -12.38 17.29
CA MET A 1 32.79 -10.98 17.52
C MET A 1 31.89 -10.57 16.36
N THR A 2 30.68 -10.09 16.64
CA THR A 2 29.74 -9.60 15.62
C THR A 2 29.35 -8.16 15.97
N ALA A 3 29.20 -7.31 14.94
CA ALA A 3 28.75 -5.93 15.06
C ALA A 3 27.61 -5.70 14.05
N THR A 4 26.60 -4.95 14.46
CA THR A 4 25.49 -4.50 13.59
C THR A 4 25.70 -3.02 13.30
N VAL A 5 25.60 -2.62 12.03
CA VAL A 5 25.75 -1.23 11.59
C VAL A 5 24.55 -0.86 10.72
N ASP A 6 23.93 0.27 11.01
CA ASP A 6 22.86 0.84 10.19
C ASP A 6 23.41 1.92 9.25
N ILE A 7 23.04 1.85 7.98
CA ILE A 7 23.42 2.84 6.96
C ILE A 7 22.17 3.60 6.54
N ILE A 8 22.19 4.92 6.77
CA ILE A 8 21.10 5.82 6.37
C ILE A 8 21.52 6.52 5.08
N THR A 9 20.82 6.22 3.98
CA THR A 9 21.15 6.75 2.65
C THR A 9 20.47 8.08 2.36
N MET A 10 19.21 8.25 2.78
CA MET A 10 18.39 9.42 2.43
C MET A 10 17.44 9.80 3.58
N LYS A 11 17.08 11.08 3.66
CA LYS A 11 16.05 11.60 4.58
C LYS A 11 15.15 12.57 3.82
N LYS A 12 13.85 12.41 3.98
CA LYS A 12 12.83 13.30 3.40
C LYS A 12 11.83 13.66 4.47
N LYS A 13 11.42 14.93 4.50
CA LYS A 13 10.46 15.48 5.46
C LYS A 13 9.14 15.75 4.74
N ASP A 14 8.05 15.78 5.51
CA ASP A 14 6.71 16.11 5.01
C ASP A 14 6.20 15.15 3.92
N VAL A 15 6.36 13.85 4.15
CA VAL A 15 5.93 12.78 3.22
C VAL A 15 4.66 12.08 3.71
N VAL A 16 3.86 11.58 2.78
CA VAL A 16 2.78 10.64 3.10
C VAL A 16 3.42 9.28 3.32
N ALA A 17 3.43 8.83 4.57
CA ALA A 17 4.04 7.55 4.95
C ALA A 17 2.95 6.56 5.35
N VAL A 18 3.07 5.33 4.86
CA VAL A 18 2.19 4.22 5.21
C VAL A 18 3.00 3.09 5.81
N PRO A 19 2.44 2.28 6.72
CA PRO A 19 3.11 1.08 7.20
C PRO A 19 3.40 0.11 6.05
N ILE A 20 4.54 -0.58 6.08
CA ILE A 20 4.88 -1.62 5.09
C ILE A 20 3.76 -2.66 4.97
N SER A 21 3.07 -2.95 6.07
CA SER A 21 2.01 -3.96 6.10
C SER A 21 0.72 -3.55 5.37
N ALA A 22 0.60 -2.31 4.90
CA ALA A 22 -0.55 -1.80 4.15
C ALA A 22 -0.38 -1.90 2.63
N ILE A 23 0.83 -2.15 2.13
CA ILE A 23 1.12 -2.26 0.70
C ILE A 23 0.96 -3.71 0.24
N VAL A 24 0.32 -3.89 -0.90
CA VAL A 24 0.15 -5.17 -1.58
C VAL A 24 0.66 -5.08 -3.00
N ILE A 25 1.25 -6.18 -3.48
CA ILE A 25 1.66 -6.31 -4.87
C ILE A 25 0.60 -7.15 -5.57
N LYS A 26 -0.11 -6.53 -6.51
CA LYS A 26 -1.15 -7.19 -7.31
C LYS A 26 -0.88 -7.00 -8.79
N LYS A 27 -1.52 -7.83 -9.61
CA LYS A 27 -1.47 -7.67 -11.05
C LYS A 27 -2.28 -6.45 -11.46
N MET A 28 -1.83 -5.74 -12.49
CA MET A 28 -2.48 -4.53 -12.96
C MET A 28 -3.94 -4.79 -13.40
N SER A 29 -4.18 -5.96 -14.00
CA SER A 29 -5.52 -6.48 -14.32
C SER A 29 -6.48 -6.66 -13.14
N GLU A 30 -5.98 -6.84 -11.91
CA GLU A 30 -6.83 -6.92 -10.70
C GLU A 30 -7.18 -5.54 -10.13
N ILE A 31 -6.39 -4.53 -10.46
CA ILE A 31 -6.55 -3.16 -9.96
C ILE A 31 -7.54 -2.41 -10.85
N ASP A 32 -7.26 -2.39 -12.15
CA ASP A 32 -8.04 -1.66 -13.15
C ASP A 32 -8.37 -2.54 -14.38
N PRO A 33 -9.67 -2.77 -14.69
CA PRO A 33 -10.07 -3.57 -15.84
C PRO A 33 -9.82 -2.90 -17.20
N GLU A 34 -9.46 -1.61 -17.24
CA GLU A 34 -9.11 -0.90 -18.49
C GLU A 34 -7.62 -0.98 -18.85
N THR A 35 -6.81 -1.76 -18.11
CA THR A 35 -5.39 -1.91 -18.38
C THR A 35 -5.15 -2.66 -19.71
N PRO A 36 -4.21 -2.20 -20.59
CA PRO A 36 -3.83 -2.92 -21.80
C PRO A 36 -3.41 -4.36 -21.52
N GLU A 37 -3.78 -5.32 -22.38
CA GLU A 37 -3.44 -6.75 -22.21
C GLU A 37 -1.92 -6.99 -22.11
N GLU A 38 -1.09 -6.15 -22.73
CA GLU A 38 0.38 -6.22 -22.64
C GLU A 38 0.92 -5.92 -21.23
N ASP A 39 0.19 -5.16 -20.42
CA ASP A 39 0.57 -4.77 -19.07
C ASP A 39 -0.21 -5.52 -17.97
N ALA A 40 -1.17 -6.37 -18.38
CA ALA A 40 -2.08 -7.06 -17.46
C ALA A 40 -1.37 -7.97 -16.44
N ASP A 41 -0.21 -8.54 -16.81
CA ASP A 41 0.61 -9.39 -15.94
C ASP A 41 1.68 -8.61 -15.15
N LYS A 42 1.84 -7.30 -15.40
CA LYS A 42 2.76 -6.49 -14.61
C LYS A 42 2.26 -6.39 -13.18
N ARG A 43 3.20 -6.58 -12.26
CA ARG A 43 2.98 -6.44 -10.83
C ARG A 43 3.14 -4.97 -10.46
N GLN A 44 2.12 -4.42 -9.84
CA GLN A 44 2.13 -3.05 -9.35
C GLN A 44 1.81 -3.03 -7.85
N GLU A 45 2.40 -2.08 -7.16
CA GLU A 45 2.11 -1.79 -5.77
C GLU A 45 0.78 -1.06 -5.66
N ALA A 46 -0.05 -1.52 -4.73
CA ALA A 46 -1.35 -0.96 -4.47
C ALA A 46 -1.60 -0.91 -2.96
N VAL A 47 -2.50 -0.02 -2.56
CA VAL A 47 -3.02 0.08 -1.20
C VAL A 47 -4.52 -0.11 -1.21
N PHE A 48 -5.05 -0.56 -0.08
CA PHE A 48 -6.49 -0.60 0.13
C PHE A 48 -6.94 0.69 0.80
N VAL A 49 -7.83 1.42 0.14
CA VAL A 49 -8.47 2.63 0.66
C VAL A 49 -9.88 2.29 1.09
N MET A 50 -10.30 2.77 2.26
CA MET A 50 -11.67 2.67 2.70
C MET A 50 -12.48 3.78 2.07
N LYS A 51 -13.53 3.41 1.34
CA LYS A 51 -14.51 4.35 0.79
C LYS A 51 -15.92 3.83 1.06
N ASP A 52 -16.73 4.62 1.74
CA ASP A 52 -18.11 4.26 2.12
C ASP A 52 -18.24 2.89 2.81
N GLY A 53 -17.26 2.54 3.66
CA GLY A 53 -17.21 1.25 4.37
C GLY A 53 -16.86 0.05 3.48
N LYS A 54 -16.31 0.28 2.29
CA LYS A 54 -15.78 -0.75 1.39
C LYS A 54 -14.29 -0.58 1.14
N ALA A 55 -13.60 -1.68 0.92
CA ALA A 55 -12.19 -1.69 0.54
C ALA A 55 -12.04 -1.51 -0.99
N GLU A 56 -11.53 -0.36 -1.40
CA GLU A 56 -11.12 -0.10 -2.78
C GLU A 56 -9.63 -0.33 -2.94
N LEU A 57 -9.23 -0.99 -4.03
CA LEU A 57 -7.82 -1.20 -4.35
C LEU A 57 -7.34 -0.05 -5.24
N ARG A 58 -6.29 0.65 -4.82
CA ARG A 58 -5.74 1.80 -5.56
C ARG A 58 -4.26 1.59 -5.83
N ALA A 59 -3.86 1.73 -7.09
CA ALA A 59 -2.46 1.70 -7.49
C ALA A 59 -1.70 2.89 -6.88
N VAL A 60 -0.49 2.65 -6.39
CA VAL A 60 0.35 3.69 -5.80
C VAL A 60 1.76 3.63 -6.36
N GLN A 61 2.45 4.76 -6.29
CA GLN A 61 3.87 4.84 -6.55
C GLN A 61 4.60 5.07 -5.24
N THR A 62 5.47 4.14 -4.85
CA THR A 62 6.26 4.25 -3.63
C THR A 62 7.58 4.98 -3.88
N GLY A 63 8.13 5.54 -2.81
CA GLY A 63 9.39 6.26 -2.78
C GLY A 63 10.39 5.64 -1.81
N ILE A 64 10.95 6.47 -0.94
CA ILE A 64 11.89 6.02 0.09
C ILE A 64 11.14 5.13 1.09
N GLN A 65 11.75 4.01 1.44
CA GLN A 65 11.24 3.09 2.45
C GLN A 65 12.24 2.94 3.59
N ASP A 66 11.71 2.79 4.80
CA ASP A 66 12.47 2.39 5.99
C ASP A 66 12.03 0.98 6.45
N ASN A 67 12.46 0.52 7.62
CA ASN A 67 12.13 -0.83 8.12
C ASN A 67 10.67 -0.99 8.59
N THR A 68 9.91 0.09 8.68
CA THR A 68 8.55 0.15 9.24
C THR A 68 7.54 0.79 8.27
N ASN A 69 7.96 1.80 7.51
CA ASN A 69 7.12 2.67 6.69
C ASN A 69 7.67 2.82 5.27
N ILE A 70 6.76 3.09 4.34
CA ILE A 70 7.04 3.37 2.95
C ILE A 70 6.44 4.73 2.60
N GLU A 71 7.21 5.57 1.91
CA GLU A 71 6.74 6.81 1.32
C GLU A 71 5.84 6.52 0.12
N ILE A 72 4.70 7.21 0.04
CA ILE A 72 3.86 7.26 -1.17
C ILE A 72 4.12 8.58 -1.89
N ILE A 73 4.56 8.48 -3.14
CA ILE A 73 4.78 9.62 -4.05
C ILE A 73 3.48 10.03 -4.74
N SER A 74 2.68 9.04 -5.17
CA SER A 74 1.43 9.29 -5.89
C SER A 74 0.43 8.15 -5.68
N GLY A 75 -0.85 8.46 -5.90
CA GLY A 75 -1.96 7.51 -5.81
C GLY A 75 -2.75 7.54 -4.51
N VAL A 76 -2.35 8.35 -3.51
CA VAL A 76 -3.11 8.52 -2.25
C VAL A 76 -3.11 9.98 -1.84
N GLU A 77 -4.27 10.45 -1.39
CA GLU A 77 -4.47 11.80 -0.87
C GLU A 77 -4.45 11.82 0.67
N LYS A 78 -4.25 12.99 1.27
CA LYS A 78 -4.19 13.12 2.74
C LYS A 78 -5.51 12.79 3.44
N GLU A 79 -6.62 12.87 2.73
CA GLU A 79 -7.97 12.60 3.25
C GLU A 79 -8.40 11.14 3.05
N ASP A 80 -7.60 10.33 2.33
CA ASP A 80 -7.91 8.92 2.13
C ASP A 80 -7.64 8.10 3.41
N GLU A 81 -8.63 7.32 3.80
CA GLU A 81 -8.46 6.35 4.89
C GLU A 81 -7.83 5.06 4.36
N ILE A 82 -6.59 4.79 4.75
CA ILE A 82 -5.88 3.60 4.31
C ILE A 82 -6.17 2.44 5.27
N ILE A 83 -6.53 1.29 4.71
CA ILE A 83 -6.76 0.07 5.46
C ILE A 83 -5.40 -0.53 5.81
N THR A 84 -5.05 -0.42 7.10
CA THR A 84 -3.84 -1.01 7.65
C THR A 84 -4.17 -2.28 8.44
N GLY A 85 -3.25 -3.24 8.45
CA GLY A 85 -3.42 -4.48 9.19
C GLY A 85 -2.21 -5.41 9.04
N PRO A 86 -2.26 -6.62 9.63
CA PRO A 86 -1.27 -7.65 9.39
C PRO A 86 -1.20 -7.98 7.89
N TYR A 87 -0.01 -8.26 7.37
CA TYR A 87 0.20 -8.58 5.95
C TYR A 87 -0.77 -9.66 5.45
N THR A 88 -1.01 -10.71 6.24
CA THR A 88 -1.95 -11.78 5.89
C THR A 88 -3.37 -11.28 5.67
N LEU A 89 -3.82 -10.30 6.46
CA LEU A 89 -5.15 -9.73 6.34
C LEU A 89 -5.27 -8.92 5.05
N VAL A 90 -4.33 -7.99 4.82
CA VAL A 90 -4.37 -7.08 3.67
C VAL A 90 -4.09 -7.81 2.36
N SER A 91 -3.15 -8.76 2.35
CA SER A 91 -2.74 -9.48 1.13
C SER A 91 -3.65 -10.65 0.76
N LYS A 92 -4.16 -11.43 1.74
CA LYS A 92 -4.89 -12.68 1.47
C LYS A 92 -6.37 -12.63 1.77
N ASN A 93 -6.77 -11.96 2.87
CA ASN A 93 -8.16 -11.98 3.32
C ASN A 93 -8.98 -10.83 2.73
N LEU A 94 -8.35 -9.68 2.50
CA LEU A 94 -9.01 -8.48 2.00
C LEU A 94 -9.12 -8.52 0.47
N LYS A 95 -10.34 -8.40 -0.04
CA LYS A 95 -10.62 -8.29 -1.48
C LYS A 95 -11.25 -6.95 -1.81
N LYS A 96 -11.14 -6.56 -3.09
CA LYS A 96 -11.81 -5.37 -3.63
C LYS A 96 -13.32 -5.50 -3.42
N GLY A 97 -13.93 -4.51 -2.78
CA GLY A 97 -15.36 -4.47 -2.48
C GLY A 97 -15.79 -5.09 -1.16
N ASP A 98 -14.87 -5.66 -0.38
CA ASP A 98 -15.19 -6.19 0.95
C ASP A 98 -15.64 -5.07 1.89
N LYS A 99 -16.64 -5.39 2.72
CA LYS A 99 -17.10 -4.48 3.78
C LYS A 99 -16.06 -4.43 4.88
N VAL A 100 -15.63 -3.23 5.20
CA VAL A 100 -14.66 -2.94 6.23
C VAL A 100 -15.27 -1.99 7.25
N VAL A 101 -14.92 -2.20 8.52
CA VAL A 101 -15.37 -1.35 9.62
C VAL A 101 -14.13 -0.83 10.31
N VAL A 102 -14.06 0.49 10.50
CA VAL A 102 -13.01 1.10 11.30
C VAL A 102 -13.16 0.56 12.72
N LYS A 103 -12.17 -0.19 13.20
CA LYS A 103 -12.03 -0.45 14.63
C LYS A 103 -11.26 0.72 15.23
N PRO A 104 -11.91 1.61 16.00
CA PRO A 104 -11.17 2.59 16.77
C PRO A 104 -10.26 1.85 17.76
N LYS A 105 -9.04 2.37 17.88
CA LYS A 105 -7.98 1.82 18.73
C LYS A 105 -8.24 2.11 20.20
#